data_AF-W9RIL3-F1
#
_entry.id   AF-W9RIL3-F1
#
_cell.length_a   1.000
_cell.length_b   1.000
_cell.length_c   1.000
_cell.angle_alpha   90.00
_cell.angle_beta   90.00
_cell.angle_gamma   90.00
#
_symmetry.space_group_name_H-M   'P 1'
#
loop_
_entity.id
_entity.type
_entity.pdbx_description
1 polymer ?
#
loop_
_entity_poly.entity_id
_entity_poly.type
_entity_poly.pdbx_seq_one_letter_code
_entity_poly.pdbx_strand_id
1 'polypeptide(L)'
;MPIQFDTKVDVAVGTYASSWASEIGQIVRRQCPMQVTRWIQIDKELKKPMIDQLRIKFIFDNSERVLKSIDRQMNKLWRDFRYELHCHWELMGGKIDPEAVKQKCPKRIRSQADWEYLCNYWSSEQLQKISEKNKCNRGKRKYLSRHWSKSHAAHRFAMVKDLSPKEEMIQRRDSQPRQNDDGTPAKPMSQDDIVRELYESVRMMQDFITQMHFNMTFLAITPVPYVRSGYPPPNPSDDNDHNFSDVANLGD
;
A
#
# COMPACT_ATOMS: atom_id res chain seq x y z
N MET A 1 -17.26 -11.36 -18.05
CA MET A 1 -17.47 -11.26 -16.58
C MET A 1 -16.98 -9.90 -16.10
N PRO A 2 -17.81 -9.05 -15.46
CA PRO A 2 -17.37 -7.72 -15.01
C PRO A 2 -16.42 -7.81 -13.81
N ILE A 3 -15.34 -7.04 -13.83
CA ILE A 3 -14.38 -6.94 -12.71
C ILE A 3 -14.36 -5.51 -12.17
N GLN A 4 -14.38 -5.40 -10.86
CA GLN A 4 -14.25 -4.13 -10.14
C GLN A 4 -12.84 -4.03 -9.56
N PHE A 5 -12.27 -2.82 -9.56
CA PHE A 5 -10.98 -2.55 -8.92
C PHE A 5 -11.17 -1.60 -7.74
N ASP A 6 -10.59 -1.92 -6.59
CA ASP A 6 -10.57 -1.01 -5.43
C ASP A 6 -9.82 0.28 -5.82
N THR A 7 -10.45 1.44 -5.59
CA THR A 7 -9.90 2.76 -5.96
C THR A 7 -8.60 3.14 -5.25
N LYS A 8 -8.35 2.56 -4.09
CA LYS A 8 -7.24 2.92 -3.19
C LYS A 8 -6.12 1.89 -3.19
N VAL A 9 -6.43 0.62 -3.40
CA VAL A 9 -5.43 -0.46 -3.39
C VAL A 9 -5.08 -0.97 -4.79
N ASP A 10 -5.85 -0.58 -5.81
CA ASP A 10 -5.66 -1.01 -7.19
C ASP A 10 -5.62 -2.54 -7.33
N VAL A 11 -6.52 -3.24 -6.64
CA VAL A 11 -6.64 -4.71 -6.71
C VAL A 11 -8.05 -5.07 -7.17
N ALA A 12 -8.17 -6.12 -7.96
CA ALA A 12 -9.47 -6.65 -8.38
C ALA A 12 -10.25 -7.18 -7.16
N VAL A 13 -11.49 -6.75 -7.02
CA VAL A 13 -12.42 -7.12 -5.94
C VAL A 13 -13.76 -7.58 -6.52
N GLY A 14 -14.60 -8.19 -5.68
CA GLY A 14 -15.89 -8.71 -6.06
C GLY A 14 -15.92 -10.22 -6.33
N THR A 15 -17.03 -10.70 -6.88
CA THR A 15 -17.34 -12.14 -7.04
C THR A 15 -16.35 -12.87 -7.93
N TYR A 16 -15.88 -12.24 -9.01
CA TYR A 16 -14.97 -12.83 -9.99
C TYR A 16 -13.49 -12.59 -9.69
N ALA A 17 -13.13 -11.96 -8.56
CA ALA A 17 -11.74 -11.63 -8.22
C ALA A 17 -10.83 -12.86 -8.12
N SER A 18 -11.33 -13.98 -7.60
CA SER A 18 -10.59 -15.25 -7.52
C SER A 18 -10.33 -15.86 -8.90
N SER A 19 -11.34 -15.85 -9.77
CA SER A 19 -11.23 -16.32 -11.16
C SER A 19 -10.27 -15.44 -11.96
N TRP A 20 -10.33 -14.13 -11.74
CA TRP A 20 -9.41 -13.14 -12.30
C TRP A 20 -7.96 -13.43 -11.91
N ALA A 21 -7.67 -13.60 -10.62
CA ALA A 21 -6.32 -13.89 -10.14
C ALA A 21 -5.78 -15.21 -10.70
N SER A 22 -6.64 -16.23 -10.78
CA SER A 22 -6.31 -17.53 -11.37
C SER A 22 -5.98 -17.42 -12.86
N GLU A 23 -6.74 -16.61 -13.61
CA GLU A 23 -6.53 -16.42 -15.04
C GLU A 23 -5.21 -15.69 -15.33
N ILE A 24 -4.95 -14.58 -14.63
CA ILE A 24 -3.65 -13.88 -14.77
C ILE A 24 -2.51 -14.85 -14.46
N GLY A 25 -2.63 -15.64 -13.40
CA GLY A 25 -1.62 -16.63 -13.04
C GLY A 25 -1.39 -17.70 -14.12
N GLN A 26 -2.43 -18.10 -14.85
CA GLN A 26 -2.28 -19.02 -15.99
C GLN A 26 -1.63 -18.34 -17.20
N ILE A 27 -2.07 -17.14 -17.56
CA ILE A 27 -1.54 -16.36 -18.69
C ILE A 27 -0.04 -16.10 -18.48
N VAL A 28 0.34 -15.61 -17.29
CA VAL A 28 1.74 -15.34 -16.95
C VAL A 28 2.61 -16.59 -17.08
N ARG A 29 2.17 -17.74 -16.56
CA ARG A 29 2.95 -18.99 -16.64
C ARG A 29 3.07 -19.55 -18.07
N ARG A 30 2.07 -19.30 -18.93
CA ARG A 30 2.03 -19.82 -20.31
C ARG A 30 2.79 -18.93 -21.30
N GLN A 31 2.76 -17.62 -21.14
CA GLN A 31 3.22 -16.68 -22.17
C GLN A 31 4.46 -15.88 -21.80
N CYS A 32 4.66 -15.60 -20.52
CA CYS A 32 5.73 -14.69 -20.11
C CYS A 32 7.12 -15.29 -20.37
N PRO A 33 8.08 -14.52 -20.92
CA PRO A 33 9.46 -14.97 -21.05
C PRO A 33 10.09 -15.19 -19.67
N MET A 34 10.91 -16.25 -19.57
CA MET A 34 11.65 -16.61 -18.35
C MET A 34 13.14 -16.24 -18.44
N GLN A 35 13.66 -16.10 -19.67
CA GLN A 35 15.04 -15.68 -19.99
C GLN A 35 15.27 -14.18 -19.81
N VAL A 36 14.68 -13.60 -18.75
CA VAL A 36 14.78 -12.18 -18.43
C VAL A 36 14.99 -12.04 -16.92
N THR A 37 15.86 -11.10 -16.53
CA THR A 37 16.21 -10.87 -15.13
C THR A 37 15.14 -10.08 -14.38
N ARG A 38 14.63 -9.00 -14.98
CA ARG A 38 13.66 -8.08 -14.35
C ARG A 38 12.41 -7.91 -15.22
N TRP A 39 11.25 -7.84 -14.57
CA TRP A 39 9.95 -7.60 -15.25
C TRP A 39 9.92 -6.34 -16.14
N ILE A 40 10.67 -5.30 -15.76
CA ILE A 40 10.76 -4.05 -16.51
C ILE A 40 11.46 -4.22 -17.87
N GLN A 41 12.30 -5.24 -18.02
CA GLN A 41 13.00 -5.55 -19.27
C GLN A 41 12.12 -6.32 -20.28
N ILE A 42 10.92 -6.74 -19.87
CA ILE A 42 9.98 -7.39 -20.77
C ILE A 42 9.28 -6.31 -21.59
N ASP A 43 9.44 -6.40 -22.91
CA ASP A 43 8.86 -5.46 -23.84
C ASP A 43 7.34 -5.36 -23.69
N LYS A 44 6.85 -4.13 -23.87
CA LYS A 44 5.42 -3.85 -23.81
C LYS A 44 4.65 -4.65 -24.86
N GLU A 45 5.25 -4.90 -26.02
CA GLU A 45 4.65 -5.70 -27.10
C GLU A 45 4.38 -7.14 -26.69
N LEU A 46 5.22 -7.73 -25.83
CA LEU A 46 4.99 -9.08 -25.29
C LEU A 46 3.91 -9.11 -24.22
N LYS A 47 3.67 -7.98 -23.53
CA LYS A 47 2.63 -7.85 -22.49
C LYS A 47 1.24 -7.57 -23.07
N LYS A 48 1.15 -6.87 -24.21
CA LYS A 48 -0.12 -6.58 -24.90
C LYS A 48 -0.99 -7.83 -25.12
N PRO A 49 -0.52 -8.93 -25.74
CA PRO A 49 -1.37 -10.10 -25.99
C PRO A 49 -1.88 -10.75 -24.70
N MET A 50 -1.11 -10.65 -23.60
CA MET A 50 -1.54 -11.14 -22.28
C MET A 50 -2.74 -10.34 -21.75
N ILE A 51 -2.73 -9.02 -21.94
CA ILE A 51 -3.84 -8.13 -21.56
C ILE A 51 -5.03 -8.37 -22.49
N ASP A 52 -4.81 -8.57 -23.79
CA ASP A 52 -5.88 -8.85 -24.75
C ASP A 52 -6.63 -10.14 -24.44
N GLN A 53 -5.93 -11.18 -23.97
CA GLN A 53 -6.60 -12.40 -23.50
C GLN A 53 -7.49 -12.17 -22.26
N LEU A 54 -7.10 -11.27 -21.37
CA LEU A 54 -7.96 -10.89 -20.24
C LEU A 54 -9.22 -10.18 -20.73
N ARG A 55 -9.15 -9.36 -21.78
CA ARG A 55 -10.30 -8.65 -22.35
C ARG A 55 -11.34 -9.59 -22.96
N ILE A 56 -10.94 -10.76 -23.46
CA ILE A 56 -11.87 -11.76 -24.00
C ILE A 56 -12.77 -12.32 -22.88
N LYS A 57 -12.22 -12.51 -21.67
CA LYS A 57 -12.92 -13.18 -20.56
C LYS A 57 -13.56 -12.22 -19.57
N PHE A 58 -12.94 -11.06 -19.36
CA PHE A 58 -13.31 -10.08 -18.36
C PHE A 58 -13.60 -8.71 -18.97
N ILE A 59 -14.59 -8.03 -18.39
CA ILE A 59 -14.96 -6.65 -18.75
C ILE A 59 -14.35 -5.76 -17.66
N PHE A 60 -13.39 -4.92 -18.04
CA PHE A 60 -12.75 -3.95 -17.17
C PHE A 60 -12.44 -2.66 -17.94
N ASP A 61 -12.28 -1.56 -17.21
CA ASP A 61 -11.97 -0.25 -17.78
C ASP A 61 -10.53 -0.21 -18.36
N ASN A 62 -10.36 0.43 -19.50
CA ASN A 62 -9.08 0.61 -20.19
C ASN A 62 -8.28 1.82 -19.66
N SER A 63 -8.67 2.40 -18.53
CA SER A 63 -7.90 3.47 -17.90
C SER A 63 -6.47 3.03 -17.58
N GLU A 64 -5.53 3.98 -17.69
CA GLU A 64 -4.11 3.76 -17.42
C GLU A 64 -3.88 3.19 -16.01
N ARG A 65 -4.69 3.62 -15.04
CA ARG A 65 -4.67 3.13 -13.67
C ARG A 65 -4.94 1.62 -13.57
N VAL A 66 -5.98 1.14 -14.26
CA VAL A 66 -6.32 -0.29 -14.28
C VAL A 66 -5.24 -1.10 -14.99
N LEU A 67 -4.71 -0.59 -16.12
CA LEU A 67 -3.61 -1.25 -16.83
C LEU A 67 -2.33 -1.34 -15.97
N LYS A 68 -1.99 -0.28 -15.21
CA LYS A 68 -0.89 -0.30 -14.23
C LYS A 68 -1.14 -1.28 -13.08
N SER A 69 -2.39 -1.44 -12.65
CA SER A 69 -2.76 -2.48 -11.68
C SER A 69 -2.50 -3.88 -12.24
N ILE A 70 -2.95 -4.13 -13.48
CA ILE A 70 -2.77 -5.41 -14.16
C ILE A 70 -1.28 -5.75 -14.32
N ASP A 71 -0.44 -4.80 -14.77
CA ASP A 71 1.01 -5.02 -14.92
C ASP A 71 1.67 -5.34 -13.56
N ARG A 72 1.29 -4.65 -12.48
CA ARG A 72 1.77 -4.95 -11.12
C ARG A 72 1.36 -6.36 -10.66
N GLN A 73 0.12 -6.77 -10.94
CA GLN A 73 -0.37 -8.11 -10.61
C GLN A 73 0.36 -9.19 -11.41
N MET A 74 0.56 -8.97 -12.73
CA MET A 74 1.33 -9.87 -13.58
C MET A 74 2.78 -10.01 -13.11
N ASN A 75 3.44 -8.89 -12.79
CA ASN A 75 4.80 -8.89 -12.22
C ASN A 75 4.88 -9.71 -10.93
N LYS A 76 3.93 -9.49 -10.01
CA LYS A 76 3.87 -10.26 -8.76
C LYS A 76 3.77 -11.76 -9.04
N LEU A 77 2.81 -12.19 -9.86
CA LEU A 77 2.61 -13.61 -10.17
C LEU A 77 3.80 -14.22 -10.93
N TRP A 78 4.48 -13.43 -11.78
CA TRP A 78 5.70 -13.85 -12.45
C TRP A 78 6.83 -14.10 -11.45
N ARG A 79 7.03 -13.19 -10.49
CA ARG A 79 8.01 -13.35 -9.41
C ARG A 79 7.68 -14.54 -8.52
N ASP A 80 6.41 -14.72 -8.16
CA ASP A 80 5.94 -15.83 -7.33
C ASP A 80 6.19 -17.16 -8.03
N PHE A 81 5.91 -17.25 -9.35
CA PHE A 81 6.20 -18.45 -10.13
C PHE A 81 7.71 -18.75 -10.21
N ARG A 82 8.56 -17.73 -10.43
CA ARG A 82 10.02 -17.91 -10.38
C ARG A 82 10.49 -18.37 -9.00
N TYR A 83 9.86 -17.87 -7.94
CA TYR A 83 10.17 -18.31 -6.58
C TYR A 83 9.80 -19.78 -6.36
N GLU A 84 8.63 -20.23 -6.82
CA GLU A 84 8.26 -21.66 -6.76
C GLU A 84 9.28 -22.54 -7.50
N LEU A 85 9.75 -22.10 -8.67
CA LEU A 85 10.79 -22.80 -9.43
C LEU A 85 12.15 -22.78 -8.71
N HIS A 86 12.51 -21.69 -8.06
CA HIS A 86 13.71 -21.61 -7.22
C HIS A 86 13.63 -22.57 -6.03
N CYS A 87 12.48 -22.67 -5.36
CA CYS A 87 12.29 -23.65 -4.29
C CYS A 87 12.47 -25.08 -4.80
N HIS A 88 11.98 -25.39 -6.00
CA HIS A 88 12.22 -26.68 -6.63
C HIS A 88 13.72 -26.89 -6.91
N TRP A 89 14.41 -25.90 -7.48
CA TRP A 89 15.84 -25.95 -7.72
C TRP A 89 16.65 -26.20 -6.44
N GLU A 90 16.33 -25.50 -5.35
CA GLU A 90 16.96 -25.71 -4.04
C GLU A 90 16.70 -27.12 -3.50
N LEU A 91 15.45 -27.60 -3.58
CA LEU A 91 15.05 -28.92 -3.11
C LEU A 91 15.78 -30.05 -3.84
N MET A 92 16.02 -29.90 -5.15
CA MET A 92 16.72 -30.89 -5.95
C MET A 92 18.25 -30.86 -5.79
N GLY A 93 18.77 -30.01 -4.91
CA GLY A 93 20.19 -29.91 -4.60
C GLY A 93 20.95 -28.91 -5.46
N GLY A 94 20.29 -27.89 -6.02
CA GLY A 94 20.89 -26.95 -6.96
C GLY A 94 22.10 -26.17 -6.42
N LYS A 95 22.24 -26.05 -5.09
CA LYS A 95 23.42 -25.46 -4.44
C LYS A 95 24.63 -26.38 -4.39
N ILE A 96 24.41 -27.68 -4.45
CA ILE A 96 25.46 -28.71 -4.34
C ILE A 96 25.91 -29.12 -5.74
N ASP A 97 24.94 -29.41 -6.61
CA ASP A 97 25.18 -29.83 -7.99
C ASP A 97 24.23 -29.10 -8.96
N PRO A 98 24.62 -27.89 -9.41
CA PRO A 98 23.83 -27.12 -10.38
C PRO A 98 23.56 -27.87 -11.69
N GLU A 99 24.50 -28.71 -12.15
CA GLU A 99 24.42 -29.31 -13.48
C GLU A 99 23.49 -30.52 -13.50
N ALA A 100 23.47 -31.32 -12.43
CA ALA A 100 22.48 -32.38 -12.28
C ALA A 100 21.05 -31.84 -12.20
N VAL A 101 20.84 -30.65 -11.64
CA VAL A 101 19.50 -30.05 -11.52
C VAL A 101 18.99 -29.48 -12.86
N LYS A 102 19.88 -29.09 -13.78
CA LYS A 102 19.48 -28.72 -15.15
C LYS A 102 18.73 -29.85 -15.86
N GLN A 103 19.11 -31.10 -15.62
CA GLN A 103 18.44 -32.27 -16.19
C GLN A 103 17.08 -32.58 -15.53
N LYS A 104 16.81 -32.02 -14.33
CA LYS A 104 15.59 -32.23 -13.55
C LYS A 104 14.59 -31.09 -13.79
N CYS A 105 14.19 -30.91 -15.05
CA CYS A 105 13.30 -29.83 -15.46
C CYS A 105 11.85 -30.04 -14.96
N PRO A 106 11.24 -29.06 -14.26
CA PRO A 106 9.84 -29.12 -13.86
C PRO A 106 8.88 -29.13 -15.05
N LYS A 107 7.86 -29.98 -15.05
CA LYS A 107 6.82 -30.04 -16.12
C LYS A 107 6.07 -28.72 -16.36
N ARG A 108 6.12 -27.80 -15.40
CA ARG A 108 5.41 -26.51 -15.44
C ARG A 108 6.15 -25.45 -16.27
N ILE A 109 7.43 -25.65 -16.58
CA ILE A 109 8.19 -24.75 -17.44
C ILE A 109 8.02 -25.15 -18.91
N ARG A 110 8.10 -24.17 -19.81
CA ARG A 110 7.75 -24.38 -21.23
C ARG A 110 8.87 -25.01 -22.03
N SER A 111 10.10 -24.65 -21.70
CA SER A 111 11.28 -25.08 -22.42
C SER A 111 12.42 -25.41 -21.46
N GLN A 112 13.25 -26.35 -21.88
CA GLN A 112 14.49 -26.71 -21.19
C GLN A 112 15.46 -25.51 -21.16
N ALA A 113 15.52 -24.72 -22.23
CA ALA A 113 16.35 -23.52 -22.29
C ALA A 113 15.93 -22.45 -21.24
N ASP A 114 14.62 -22.26 -21.03
CA ASP A 114 14.12 -21.39 -19.96
C ASP A 114 14.57 -21.90 -18.58
N TRP A 115 14.59 -23.22 -18.37
CA TRP A 115 15.04 -23.83 -17.12
C TRP A 115 16.54 -23.64 -16.88
N GLU A 116 17.35 -23.93 -17.88
CA GLU A 116 18.81 -23.79 -17.82
C GLU A 116 19.22 -22.34 -17.55
N TYR A 117 18.55 -21.38 -18.19
CA TYR A 117 18.76 -19.96 -17.91
C TYR A 117 18.50 -19.63 -16.44
N LEU A 118 17.40 -20.13 -15.87
CA LEU A 118 17.04 -19.90 -14.47
C LEU A 118 18.03 -20.56 -13.51
N CYS A 119 18.47 -21.79 -13.80
CA CYS A 119 19.50 -22.45 -13.01
C CYS A 119 20.82 -21.66 -13.02
N ASN A 120 21.29 -21.23 -14.20
CA ASN A 120 22.49 -20.40 -14.31
C ASN A 120 22.34 -19.07 -13.56
N TYR A 121 21.16 -18.46 -13.66
CA TYR A 121 20.83 -17.24 -12.96
C TYR A 121 20.94 -17.42 -11.44
N TRP A 122 20.34 -18.45 -10.84
CA TRP A 122 20.40 -18.70 -9.39
C TRP A 122 21.76 -19.17 -8.90
N SER A 123 22.50 -19.89 -9.73
CA SER A 123 23.89 -20.29 -9.44
C SER A 123 24.88 -19.13 -9.52
N SER A 124 24.47 -17.96 -10.06
CA SER A 124 25.36 -16.81 -10.16
C SER A 124 25.78 -16.27 -8.78
N GLU A 125 27.07 -16.00 -8.63
CA GLU A 125 27.65 -15.52 -7.38
C GLU A 125 27.03 -14.18 -6.93
N GLN A 126 26.74 -13.30 -7.89
CA GLN A 126 26.11 -12.00 -7.62
C GLN A 126 24.75 -12.16 -6.93
N LEU A 127 23.90 -13.06 -7.41
CA LEU A 127 22.61 -13.30 -6.78
C LEU A 127 22.73 -13.99 -5.43
N GLN A 128 23.67 -14.92 -5.27
CA GLN A 128 23.90 -15.58 -4.00
C GLN A 128 24.32 -14.55 -2.93
N LYS A 129 25.23 -13.63 -3.26
CA LYS A 129 25.63 -12.52 -2.38
C LYS A 129 24.43 -11.64 -1.99
N ILE A 130 23.59 -11.26 -2.97
CA ILE A 130 22.39 -10.46 -2.71
C ILE A 130 21.38 -11.22 -1.84
N SER A 131 21.17 -12.51 -2.11
CA SER A 131 20.24 -13.36 -1.38
C SER A 131 20.67 -13.54 0.07
N GLU A 132 21.96 -13.80 0.32
CA GLU A 132 22.51 -13.95 1.67
C GLU A 132 22.43 -12.64 2.46
N LYS A 133 22.77 -11.51 1.84
CA LYS A 133 22.59 -10.18 2.45
C LYS A 133 21.12 -9.93 2.81
N ASN A 134 20.19 -10.23 1.91
CA ASN A 134 18.76 -10.07 2.16
C ASN A 134 18.25 -11.01 3.25
N LYS A 135 18.78 -12.24 3.35
CA LYS A 135 18.47 -13.19 4.41
C LYS A 135 18.97 -12.69 5.77
N CYS A 136 20.21 -12.23 5.85
CA CYS A 136 20.77 -11.59 7.05
C CYS A 136 19.94 -10.37 7.49
N ASN A 137 19.58 -9.49 6.54
CA ASN A 137 18.75 -8.32 6.82
C ASN A 137 17.35 -8.70 7.33
N ARG A 138 16.73 -9.75 6.76
CA ARG A 138 15.45 -10.27 7.25
C ARG A 138 15.56 -10.82 8.68
N GLY A 139 16.67 -11.50 9.00
CA GLY A 139 16.95 -11.99 10.35
C GLY A 139 17.13 -10.89 11.39
N LYS A 140 17.57 -9.70 10.98
CA LYS A 140 17.76 -8.52 11.85
C LYS A 140 16.47 -7.72 12.11
N ARG A 141 15.32 -8.13 11.56
CA ARG A 141 14.05 -7.39 11.74
C ARG A 141 13.56 -7.52 13.19
N LYS A 142 13.57 -6.41 13.93
CA LYS A 142 13.13 -6.33 15.33
C LYS A 142 11.66 -6.67 15.55
N TYR A 143 10.80 -6.30 14.59
CA TYR A 143 9.35 -6.51 14.69
C TYR A 143 8.87 -7.42 13.56
N LEU A 144 8.15 -8.47 13.94
CA LEU A 144 7.37 -9.26 13.01
C LEU A 144 6.09 -8.51 12.63
N SER A 145 5.71 -8.62 11.37
CA SER A 145 4.53 -7.97 10.86
C SER A 145 3.27 -8.77 11.23
N ARG A 146 2.39 -8.22 12.05
CA ARG A 146 1.08 -8.80 12.45
C ARG A 146 -0.04 -8.51 11.44
N HIS A 147 0.23 -8.65 10.14
CA HIS A 147 -0.87 -8.56 9.17
C HIS A 147 -1.75 -9.81 9.24
N TRP A 148 -3.06 -9.61 9.18
CA TRP A 148 -4.08 -10.65 9.23
C TRP A 148 -4.06 -11.52 7.95
N SER A 149 -4.69 -12.70 7.98
CA SER A 149 -4.77 -13.62 6.83
C SER A 149 -5.52 -13.06 5.61
N LYS A 150 -6.29 -11.98 5.77
CA LYS A 150 -6.96 -11.27 4.68
C LYS A 150 -6.12 -10.09 4.22
N SER A 151 -6.07 -9.86 2.90
CA SER A 151 -5.43 -8.65 2.37
C SER A 151 -6.16 -7.40 2.88
N HIS A 152 -5.41 -6.32 3.08
CA HIS A 152 -5.98 -5.04 3.54
C HIS A 152 -7.11 -4.57 2.60
N ALA A 153 -6.96 -4.73 1.27
CA ALA A 153 -8.01 -4.42 0.29
C ALA A 153 -9.30 -5.23 0.52
N ALA A 154 -9.19 -6.56 0.66
CA ALA A 154 -10.35 -7.42 0.85
C ALA A 154 -11.06 -7.14 2.18
N HIS A 155 -10.30 -6.84 3.24
CA HIS A 155 -10.86 -6.43 4.52
C HIS A 155 -11.66 -5.13 4.38
N ARG A 156 -11.14 -4.14 3.65
CA ARG A 156 -11.83 -2.86 3.43
C ARG A 156 -13.07 -2.99 2.56
N PHE A 157 -13.00 -3.77 1.47
CA PHE A 157 -14.17 -4.05 0.63
C PHE A 157 -15.31 -4.71 1.43
N ALA A 158 -14.99 -5.66 2.31
CA ALA A 158 -15.98 -6.27 3.20
C ALA A 158 -16.57 -5.24 4.18
N MET A 159 -15.74 -4.39 4.79
CA MET A 159 -16.23 -3.35 5.71
C MET A 159 -17.17 -2.35 5.01
N VAL A 160 -16.88 -1.93 3.77
CA VAL A 160 -17.75 -1.02 3.01
C VAL A 160 -19.10 -1.68 2.69
N LYS A 161 -19.08 -2.97 2.37
CA LYS A 161 -20.31 -3.76 2.16
C LYS A 161 -21.15 -3.87 3.44
N ASP A 162 -20.52 -3.93 4.61
CA ASP A 162 -21.20 -4.01 5.91
C ASP A 162 -21.66 -2.63 6.42
N LEU A 163 -21.06 -1.54 5.92
CA LEU A 163 -21.44 -0.16 6.24
C LEU A 163 -22.66 0.31 5.43
N SER A 164 -22.79 -0.07 4.16
CA SER A 164 -23.93 0.31 3.31
C SER A 164 -25.31 -0.04 3.91
N PRO A 165 -25.53 -1.25 4.47
CA PRO A 165 -26.78 -1.56 5.19
C PRO A 165 -26.99 -0.74 6.46
N LYS A 166 -25.89 -0.35 7.15
CA LYS A 166 -25.97 0.49 8.36
C LYS A 166 -26.27 1.95 8.04
N GLU A 167 -25.73 2.48 6.94
CA GLU A 167 -25.98 3.83 6.44
C GLU A 167 -27.45 3.98 6.00
N GLU A 168 -28.02 2.99 5.30
CA GLU A 168 -29.45 2.95 5.00
C GLU A 168 -30.32 2.90 6.27
N MET A 169 -29.86 2.16 7.30
CA MET A 169 -30.56 2.07 8.59
C MET A 169 -30.52 3.39 9.37
N ILE A 170 -29.40 4.12 9.30
CA ILE A 170 -29.22 5.44 9.91
C ILE A 170 -30.11 6.47 9.19
N GLN A 171 -30.10 6.48 7.85
CA GLN A 171 -30.99 7.36 7.08
C GLN A 171 -32.47 7.10 7.37
N ARG A 172 -32.89 5.83 7.47
CA ARG A 172 -34.27 5.49 7.87
C ARG A 172 -34.61 5.95 9.28
N ARG A 173 -33.66 5.86 10.22
CA ARG A 173 -33.82 6.33 11.60
C ARG A 173 -33.93 7.86 11.66
N ASP A 174 -33.10 8.58 10.92
CA ASP A 174 -33.06 10.04 10.90
C ASP A 174 -34.22 10.67 10.11
N SER A 175 -34.88 9.88 9.24
CA SER A 175 -36.09 10.29 8.50
C SER A 175 -37.38 10.23 9.34
N GLN A 176 -37.33 9.64 10.54
CA GLN A 176 -38.49 9.53 11.45
C GLN A 176 -38.32 10.57 12.57
N PRO A 177 -39.34 11.41 12.86
CA PRO A 177 -39.24 12.37 13.96
C PRO A 177 -39.09 11.64 15.30
N ARG A 178 -38.16 12.10 16.14
CA ARG A 178 -37.98 11.54 17.50
C ARG A 178 -39.25 11.77 18.30
N GLN A 179 -39.71 10.71 18.96
CA GLN A 179 -40.86 10.77 19.86
C GLN A 179 -40.38 11.00 21.29
N ASN A 180 -41.13 11.80 22.04
CA ASN A 180 -40.98 11.94 23.48
C ASN A 180 -41.48 10.65 24.18
N ASP A 181 -41.20 10.51 25.47
CA ASP A 181 -41.56 9.35 26.30
C ASP A 181 -43.09 9.07 26.32
N ASP A 182 -43.90 10.08 25.98
CA ASP A 182 -45.35 10.06 25.87
C ASP A 182 -45.87 9.75 24.44
N GLY A 183 -44.97 9.47 23.49
CA GLY A 183 -45.28 9.15 22.09
C GLY A 183 -45.56 10.36 21.20
N THR A 184 -45.45 11.58 21.69
CA THR A 184 -45.67 12.79 20.89
C THR A 184 -44.42 13.17 20.07
N PRO A 185 -44.56 13.73 18.85
CA PRO A 185 -43.41 14.19 18.08
C PRO A 185 -42.71 15.34 18.80
N ALA A 186 -41.40 15.22 19.05
CA ALA A 186 -40.61 16.29 19.64
C ALA A 186 -40.64 17.53 18.73
N LYS A 187 -41.03 18.69 19.28
CA LYS A 187 -41.11 19.96 18.54
C LYS A 187 -39.68 20.47 18.29
N PRO A 188 -39.27 20.78 17.05
CA PRO A 188 -37.93 21.30 16.79
C PRO A 188 -37.76 22.71 17.40
N MET A 189 -36.64 22.95 18.05
CA MET A 189 -36.26 24.26 18.59
C MET A 189 -36.10 25.26 17.43
N SER A 190 -36.69 26.45 17.54
CA SER A 190 -36.66 27.45 16.48
C SER A 190 -35.22 27.87 16.16
N GLN A 191 -34.93 28.13 14.88
CA GLN A 191 -33.63 28.65 14.44
C GLN A 191 -33.24 29.93 15.22
N ASP A 192 -34.24 30.76 15.56
CA ASP A 192 -34.05 32.00 16.32
C ASP A 192 -33.65 31.75 17.78
N ASP A 193 -34.18 30.67 18.39
CA ASP A 193 -33.83 30.29 19.77
C ASP A 193 -32.39 29.79 19.84
N ILE A 194 -31.94 29.03 18.83
CA ILE A 194 -30.56 28.54 18.71
C ILE A 194 -29.58 29.71 18.58
N VAL A 195 -29.89 30.69 17.72
CA VAL A 195 -29.03 31.87 17.51
C VAL A 195 -28.91 32.68 18.79
N ARG A 196 -30.02 32.87 19.53
CA ARG A 196 -30.01 33.59 20.81
C ARG A 196 -29.14 32.91 21.85
N GLU A 197 -29.24 31.59 21.98
CA GLU A 197 -28.49 30.81 22.97
C GLU A 197 -26.98 30.81 22.69
N LEU A 198 -26.59 30.72 21.41
CA LEU A 198 -25.20 30.87 20.98
C LEU A 198 -24.65 32.28 21.25
N TYR A 199 -25.46 33.32 21.01
CA TYR A 199 -25.04 34.70 21.22
C TYR A 199 -24.78 35.00 22.70
N GLU A 200 -25.63 34.52 23.60
CA GLU A 200 -25.43 34.71 25.05
C GLU A 200 -24.24 33.93 25.60
N SER A 201 -23.99 32.72 25.08
CA SER A 201 -22.79 31.94 25.39
C SER A 201 -21.51 32.69 25.04
N VAL A 202 -21.45 33.26 23.83
CA VAL A 202 -20.28 34.03 23.36
C VAL A 202 -20.08 35.30 24.18
N ARG A 203 -21.17 36.00 24.51
CA ARG A 203 -21.13 37.21 25.35
C ARG A 203 -20.55 36.92 26.73
N MET A 204 -21.02 35.86 27.38
CA MET A 204 -20.52 35.45 28.70
C MET A 204 -19.02 35.12 28.68
N MET A 205 -18.52 34.50 27.60
CA MET A 205 -17.10 34.20 27.46
C MET A 205 -16.24 35.47 27.30
N GLN A 206 -16.72 36.46 26.55
CA GLN A 206 -16.02 37.73 26.38
C GLN A 206 -15.99 38.58 27.66
N ASP A 207 -17.07 38.58 28.44
CA ASP A 207 -17.12 39.25 29.74
C ASP A 207 -16.10 38.64 30.72
N PHE A 208 -15.98 37.31 30.74
CA PHE A 208 -15.00 36.60 31.55
C PHE A 208 -13.55 36.96 31.19
N ILE A 209 -13.23 37.00 29.88
CA ILE A 209 -11.89 37.36 29.39
C ILE A 209 -11.55 38.82 29.74
N THR A 210 -12.53 39.71 29.67
CA THR A 210 -12.32 41.14 29.97
C THR A 210 -12.03 41.38 31.45
N GLN A 211 -12.72 40.64 32.33
CA GLN A 211 -12.49 40.69 33.78
C GLN A 211 -11.08 40.19 34.17
N MET A 212 -10.57 39.16 33.49
CA MET A 212 -9.20 38.67 33.72
C MET A 212 -8.13 39.69 33.33
N HIS A 213 -8.28 40.37 32.19
CA HIS A 213 -7.30 41.35 31.74
C HIS A 213 -7.21 42.57 32.67
N PHE A 214 -8.33 43.02 33.23
CA PHE A 214 -8.36 44.14 34.17
C PHE A 214 -7.57 43.86 35.46
N ASN A 215 -7.63 42.62 35.98
CA ASN A 215 -6.94 42.21 37.21
C ASN A 215 -5.42 42.01 37.05
N MET A 216 -4.92 41.78 35.82
CA MET A 216 -3.51 41.53 35.56
C MET A 216 -2.66 42.81 35.40
N THR A 217 -3.27 43.94 35.04
CA THR A 217 -2.55 45.21 34.79
C THR A 217 -2.15 45.99 36.04
N PHE A 218 -2.65 45.66 37.24
CA PHE A 218 -2.41 46.46 38.46
C PHE A 218 -1.26 45.96 39.37
N LEU A 219 -0.63 44.82 39.07
CA LEU A 219 0.30 44.15 40.00
C LEU A 219 1.78 44.04 39.56
N ALA A 220 2.20 44.64 38.44
CA ALA A 220 3.55 44.38 37.90
C ALA A 220 4.37 45.64 37.58
N ILE A 221 4.91 46.34 38.61
CA ILE A 221 6.12 47.16 38.46
C ILE A 221 6.98 47.07 39.73
N THR A 222 8.01 46.21 39.74
CA THR A 222 9.37 46.57 40.21
C THR A 222 10.40 45.75 39.41
N PRO A 223 11.44 46.37 38.82
CA PRO A 223 12.44 45.64 38.03
C PRO A 223 13.59 45.14 38.91
N VAL A 224 13.97 43.86 38.76
CA VAL A 224 15.21 43.28 39.33
C VAL A 224 16.17 42.95 38.18
N PRO A 225 17.46 43.34 38.22
CA PRO A 225 18.38 43.14 37.09
C PRO A 225 19.22 41.85 37.19
N TYR A 226 19.39 41.21 36.02
CA TYR A 226 20.41 40.22 35.58
C TYR A 226 20.52 38.88 36.37
N VAL A 227 20.73 37.70 35.76
CA VAL A 227 21.98 37.25 35.11
C VAL A 227 21.74 36.12 34.09
N ARG A 228 22.48 36.18 32.97
CA ARG A 228 22.55 35.19 31.89
C ARG A 228 23.40 33.97 32.30
N SER A 229 22.83 32.76 32.31
CA SER A 229 23.55 31.49 32.48
C SER A 229 23.52 30.66 31.18
N GLY A 230 24.57 29.87 30.96
CA GLY A 230 25.07 29.38 29.68
C GLY A 230 24.16 28.46 28.85
N TYR A 231 24.37 28.50 27.54
CA TYR A 231 23.76 27.60 26.55
C TYR A 231 24.37 26.19 26.63
N PRO A 232 23.57 25.11 26.49
CA PRO A 232 24.09 23.78 26.19
C PRO A 232 24.52 23.68 24.70
N PRO A 233 25.53 22.86 24.38
CA PRO A 233 26.09 22.78 23.03
C PRO A 233 25.15 22.08 22.02
N PRO A 234 25.27 22.40 20.72
CA PRO A 234 24.46 21.81 19.65
C PRO A 234 24.84 20.34 19.37
N ASN A 235 23.83 19.53 19.08
CA ASN A 235 23.98 18.14 18.63
C ASN A 235 24.59 18.11 17.20
N PRO A 236 25.66 17.33 16.95
CA PRO A 236 26.29 17.26 15.64
C PRO A 236 25.77 16.05 14.86
N SER A 237 24.80 16.24 13.95
CA SER A 237 24.62 15.42 12.73
C SER A 237 23.38 15.83 11.94
N ASP A 238 23.45 16.99 11.31
CA ASP A 238 22.81 17.26 10.02
C ASP A 238 23.79 18.20 9.29
N ASP A 239 24.58 17.66 8.37
CA ASP A 239 25.27 18.39 7.30
C ASP A 239 25.88 17.37 6.32
N ASN A 240 25.10 17.01 5.30
CA ASN A 240 25.50 17.10 3.90
C ASN A 240 24.42 16.53 2.99
N ASP A 241 23.47 17.39 2.62
CA ASP A 241 22.89 17.37 1.29
C ASP A 241 23.94 17.89 0.28
N HIS A 242 24.13 17.19 -0.85
CA HIS A 242 24.21 17.74 -2.23
C HIS A 242 24.92 16.78 -3.22
N ASN A 243 24.11 16.22 -4.10
CA ASN A 243 24.25 16.19 -5.57
C ASN A 243 25.68 16.22 -6.18
N PHE A 244 26.07 15.16 -6.90
CA PHE A 244 26.92 15.30 -8.09
C PHE A 244 26.72 14.13 -9.08
N SER A 245 26.01 14.42 -10.16
CA SER A 245 26.16 13.80 -11.48
C SER A 245 27.51 14.15 -12.09
N ASP A 246 28.02 13.27 -12.97
CA ASP A 246 29.20 13.39 -13.83
C ASP A 246 30.55 13.08 -13.20
N VAL A 247 31.18 11.96 -13.64
CA VAL A 247 32.49 11.89 -14.33
C VAL A 247 32.71 10.44 -14.80
N ALA A 248 32.62 10.22 -16.11
CA ALA A 248 33.44 9.22 -16.81
C ALA A 248 33.47 9.58 -18.30
N ASN A 249 34.25 10.61 -18.61
CA ASN A 249 34.74 10.89 -19.95
C ASN A 249 36.28 10.90 -19.84
N LEU A 250 36.92 9.82 -20.27
CA LEU A 250 38.35 9.76 -20.59
C LEU A 250 38.47 8.83 -21.80
N GLY A 251 38.47 9.46 -22.98
CA GLY A 251 39.22 8.95 -24.11
C GLY A 251 40.57 9.68 -24.13
N ASP A 252 41.64 8.89 -24.09
CA ASP A 252 42.70 8.87 -25.10
C ASP A 252 43.38 7.50 -25.04
#